data_AF-A0AAV6C170-F1
#
_entry.id   AF-A0AAV6C170-F1
#
_cell.length_a   1.000
_cell.length_b   1.000
_cell.length_c   1.000
_cell.angle_alpha   90.00
_cell.angle_beta   90.00
_cell.angle_gamma   90.00
#
_symmetry.space_group_name_H-M   'P 1'
#
loop_
_entity.id
_entity.type
_entity.pdbx_description
1 polymer ?
#
loop_
_entity_poly.entity_id
_entity_poly.type
_entity_poly.pdbx_seq_one_letter_code
_entity_poly.pdbx_strand_id
1 'polypeptide(L)'
;TLTTNRGTANVVAADPISATQTITVDANPSGLTAGDVIVHDGLSGAQPVSLFGIKYHQNNATTGTWLNLNRATYPVQLATPRVNAGNAALTPANVRLAINKVRKALGINHIAKLIAYMAVEQEHAWENLGITVSQIIKEGGGGDGNDLDLLFSGRKTMSGIPIKSSVNADQTRVDFLDLSHWGRAVLKDIDFFEVNGNTVFPIYGASGGLAASYIFYFDTAFQVWSDSPRSGAFIDTLARPSGY
;
A
#
# COMPACT_ATOMS: atom_id res chain seq x y z
N THR A 1 -4.31 -0.10 -18.43
CA THR A 1 -5.59 0.01 -19.14
C THR A 1 -6.14 -1.38 -19.26
N LEU A 2 -7.31 -1.65 -18.68
CA LEU A 2 -7.97 -2.96 -18.81
C LEU A 2 -8.72 -2.95 -20.15
N THR A 3 -8.03 -3.27 -21.24
CA THR A 3 -8.58 -3.09 -22.60
C THR A 3 -9.41 -4.28 -23.08
N THR A 4 -9.20 -5.48 -22.54
CA THR A 4 -9.91 -6.69 -22.97
C THR A 4 -10.39 -7.48 -21.75
N ASN A 5 -11.71 -7.65 -21.62
CA ASN A 5 -12.27 -8.59 -20.66
C ASN A 5 -12.10 -10.02 -21.22
N ARG A 6 -11.36 -10.87 -20.51
CA ARG A 6 -11.08 -12.26 -20.91
C ARG A 6 -12.17 -13.25 -20.46
N GLY A 7 -13.16 -12.78 -19.70
CA GLY A 7 -14.20 -13.59 -19.09
C GLY A 7 -14.12 -13.55 -17.56
N THR A 8 -15.01 -14.30 -16.91
CA THR A 8 -15.10 -14.40 -15.45
C THR A 8 -14.77 -15.81 -14.99
N ALA A 9 -14.27 -15.93 -13.76
CA ALA A 9 -13.99 -17.20 -13.09
C ALA A 9 -14.17 -17.01 -11.58
N ASN A 10 -14.49 -18.08 -10.85
CA ASN A 10 -14.63 -18.03 -9.41
C ASN A 10 -13.30 -18.39 -8.75
N VAL A 11 -12.89 -17.59 -7.76
CA VAL A 11 -11.71 -17.91 -6.95
C VAL A 11 -12.05 -19.07 -6.00
N VAL A 12 -11.31 -20.17 -6.13
CA VAL A 12 -11.47 -21.39 -5.32
C VAL A 12 -10.48 -21.41 -4.16
N ALA A 13 -9.27 -20.88 -4.39
CA ALA A 13 -8.26 -20.73 -3.34
C ALA A 13 -7.38 -19.51 -3.64
N ALA A 14 -6.88 -18.88 -2.58
CA ALA A 14 -5.88 -17.83 -2.67
C ALA A 14 -4.80 -18.11 -1.62
N ASP A 15 -3.56 -18.12 -2.06
CA ASP A 15 -2.38 -18.21 -1.20
C ASP A 15 -1.52 -16.96 -1.42
N PRO A 16 -1.75 -15.91 -0.61
CA PRO A 16 -0.97 -14.69 -0.68
C PRO A 16 0.39 -14.81 0.04
N ILE A 17 0.63 -15.91 0.77
CA ILE A 17 1.79 -16.09 1.63
C ILE A 17 2.92 -16.77 0.87
N SER A 18 2.67 -17.74 -0.02
CA SER A 18 3.79 -18.34 -0.76
C SER A 18 4.57 -17.32 -1.60
N ALA A 19 5.85 -17.63 -1.84
CA ALA A 19 6.77 -16.80 -2.61
C ALA A 19 6.21 -16.44 -4.00
N THR A 20 5.42 -17.33 -4.60
CA THR A 20 4.80 -17.16 -5.92
C THR A 20 3.47 -16.44 -5.91
N GLN A 21 2.82 -16.28 -4.75
CA GLN A 21 1.48 -15.68 -4.57
C GLN A 21 0.45 -16.18 -5.59
N THR A 22 -0.30 -17.22 -5.24
CA THR A 22 -1.17 -17.89 -6.22
C THR A 22 -2.64 -17.64 -5.94
N ILE A 23 -3.41 -17.50 -7.02
CA ILE A 23 -4.87 -17.55 -7.01
C ILE A 23 -5.26 -18.72 -7.89
N THR A 24 -6.03 -19.65 -7.33
CA THR A 24 -6.61 -20.78 -8.05
C THR A 24 -8.05 -20.46 -8.37
N VAL A 25 -8.42 -20.58 -9.65
CA VAL A 25 -9.79 -20.39 -10.13
C VAL A 25 -10.40 -21.73 -10.56
N ASP A 26 -11.72 -21.79 -10.60
CA ASP A 26 -12.50 -22.98 -10.98
C ASP A 26 -12.33 -23.35 -12.45
N ALA A 27 -12.29 -22.35 -13.33
CA ALA A 27 -12.03 -22.50 -14.75
C ALA A 27 -11.30 -21.26 -15.29
N ASN A 28 -10.21 -21.48 -16.02
CA ASN A 28 -9.50 -20.38 -16.68
C ASN A 28 -10.35 -19.88 -17.86
N PRO A 29 -10.63 -18.56 -17.95
CA PRO A 29 -11.26 -18.00 -19.14
C PRO A 29 -10.40 -18.24 -20.39
N SER A 30 -11.03 -18.36 -21.57
CA SER A 30 -10.29 -18.60 -22.81
C SER A 30 -9.45 -17.38 -23.20
N GLY A 31 -8.23 -17.62 -23.70
CA GLY A 31 -7.39 -16.55 -24.28
C GLY A 31 -6.62 -15.70 -23.27
N LEU A 32 -6.36 -16.23 -22.07
CA LEU A 32 -5.44 -15.62 -21.11
C LEU A 32 -4.03 -15.48 -21.71
N THR A 33 -3.40 -14.35 -21.41
CA THR A 33 -2.05 -14.00 -21.83
C THR A 33 -1.24 -13.51 -20.62
N ALA A 34 0.08 -13.67 -20.66
CA ALA A 34 0.94 -13.14 -19.61
C ALA A 34 0.76 -11.61 -19.50
N GLY A 35 0.52 -11.12 -18.29
CA GLY A 35 0.24 -9.71 -18.02
C GLY A 35 -1.25 -9.37 -17.89
N ASP A 36 -2.16 -10.32 -18.12
CA ASP A 36 -3.56 -10.17 -17.73
C ASP A 36 -3.67 -10.07 -16.20
N VAL A 37 -4.66 -9.29 -15.73
CA VAL A 37 -4.87 -9.01 -14.31
C VAL A 37 -6.24 -9.47 -13.88
N ILE A 38 -6.33 -9.99 -12.66
CA ILE A 38 -7.59 -10.36 -12.03
C ILE A 38 -8.20 -9.12 -11.38
N VAL A 39 -9.48 -8.87 -11.64
CA VAL A 39 -10.24 -7.74 -11.11
C VAL A 39 -11.55 -8.23 -10.53
N HIS A 40 -12.14 -7.47 -9.61
CA HIS A 40 -13.48 -7.78 -9.10
C HIS A 40 -14.52 -7.71 -10.22
N ASP A 41 -15.51 -8.60 -10.15
CA ASP A 41 -16.62 -8.61 -11.10
C ASP A 41 -17.46 -7.32 -10.98
N GLY A 42 -18.09 -6.90 -12.07
CA GLY A 42 -18.87 -5.66 -12.15
C GLY A 42 -18.06 -4.39 -12.46
N LEU A 43 -16.73 -4.49 -12.60
CA LEU A 43 -15.93 -3.39 -13.13
C LEU A 43 -16.19 -3.23 -14.64
N SER A 44 -16.69 -2.06 -15.05
CA SER A 44 -16.91 -1.71 -16.45
C SER A 44 -16.01 -0.56 -16.90
N GLY A 45 -15.65 -0.55 -18.18
CA GLY A 45 -14.80 0.47 -18.79
C GLY A 45 -13.29 0.19 -18.67
N ALA A 46 -12.52 0.88 -19.51
CA ALA A 46 -11.07 0.66 -19.63
C ALA A 46 -10.24 1.12 -18.40
N GLN A 47 -10.87 1.92 -17.53
CA GLN A 47 -10.30 2.56 -16.34
C GLN A 47 -11.37 2.62 -15.23
N PRO A 48 -11.56 1.54 -14.46
CA PRO A 48 -12.49 1.53 -13.34
C PRO A 48 -12.09 2.58 -12.30
N VAL A 49 -13.07 3.34 -11.80
CA VAL A 49 -12.83 4.41 -10.83
C VAL A 49 -12.80 3.80 -9.43
N SER A 50 -11.67 3.92 -8.74
CA SER A 50 -11.50 3.46 -7.36
C SER A 50 -10.97 4.59 -6.48
N LEU A 51 -10.93 4.33 -5.17
CA LEU A 51 -10.20 5.20 -4.24
C LEU A 51 -8.74 5.33 -4.69
N PHE A 52 -8.20 6.54 -4.63
CA PHE A 52 -6.80 6.80 -4.91
C PHE A 52 -5.94 6.33 -3.73
N GLY A 53 -5.15 5.30 -3.97
CA GLY A 53 -4.26 4.72 -2.97
C GLY A 53 -2.89 5.40 -2.90
N ILE A 54 -2.04 4.90 -2.02
CA ILE A 54 -0.67 5.40 -1.85
C ILE A 54 0.11 5.40 -3.17
N LYS A 55 0.04 4.30 -3.95
CA LYS A 55 0.74 4.19 -5.23
C LYS A 55 0.26 5.17 -6.30
N TYR A 56 -0.95 5.71 -6.18
CA TYR A 56 -1.46 6.76 -7.07
C TYR A 56 -0.79 8.11 -6.76
N HIS A 57 -0.73 8.47 -5.47
CA HIS A 57 -0.13 9.74 -5.05
C HIS A 57 1.40 9.70 -5.05
N GLN A 58 2.00 8.63 -4.52
CA GLN A 58 3.44 8.41 -4.50
C GLN A 58 3.93 7.73 -5.79
N ASN A 59 4.01 8.51 -6.86
CA ASN A 59 4.42 8.02 -8.17
C ASN A 59 5.42 8.99 -8.82
N ASN A 60 6.46 8.45 -9.46
CA ASN A 60 7.52 9.20 -10.14
C ASN A 60 7.31 9.31 -11.67
N ALA A 61 6.20 8.79 -12.22
CA ALA A 61 5.91 8.86 -13.65
C ALA A 61 5.80 10.30 -14.15
N THR A 62 6.29 10.56 -15.36
CA THR A 62 6.17 11.85 -16.06
C THR A 62 4.95 11.93 -16.98
N THR A 63 4.23 10.84 -17.13
CA THR A 63 3.02 10.71 -17.96
C THR A 63 1.79 10.41 -17.12
N GLY A 64 0.60 10.65 -17.68
CA GLY A 64 -0.67 10.44 -17.00
C GLY A 64 -1.13 11.65 -16.20
N THR A 65 -2.18 11.46 -15.40
CA THR A 65 -2.77 12.52 -14.58
C THR A 65 -2.60 12.25 -13.09
N TRP A 66 -2.51 13.32 -12.30
CA TRP A 66 -2.55 13.30 -10.84
C TRP A 66 -3.59 14.32 -10.39
N LEU A 67 -4.67 13.85 -9.77
CA LEU A 67 -5.83 14.68 -9.42
C LEU A 67 -6.30 15.54 -10.61
N ASN A 68 -6.38 14.91 -11.80
CA ASN A 68 -6.70 15.53 -13.08
C ASN A 68 -5.69 16.58 -13.62
N LEU A 69 -4.57 16.82 -12.94
CA LEU A 69 -3.46 17.60 -13.47
C LEU A 69 -2.54 16.72 -14.33
N ASN A 70 -2.14 17.22 -15.49
CA ASN A 70 -1.24 16.49 -16.38
C ASN A 70 0.19 16.49 -15.81
N ARG A 71 0.75 15.30 -15.58
CA ARG A 71 2.14 15.12 -15.10
C ARG A 71 3.17 15.61 -16.11
N ALA A 72 2.87 15.59 -17.41
CA ALA A 72 3.81 16.06 -18.44
C ALA A 72 4.02 17.58 -18.38
N THR A 73 3.02 18.34 -17.91
CA THR A 73 3.12 19.79 -17.74
C THR A 73 3.92 20.17 -16.50
N TYR A 74 3.91 19.30 -15.48
CA TYR A 74 4.55 19.52 -14.18
C TYR A 74 5.40 18.30 -13.74
N PRO A 75 6.40 17.89 -14.56
CA PRO A 75 7.02 16.57 -14.46
C PRO A 75 7.84 16.37 -13.19
N VAL A 76 8.34 17.44 -12.59
CA VAL A 76 9.15 17.38 -11.36
C VAL A 76 8.32 17.76 -10.14
N GLN A 77 7.32 18.63 -10.31
CA GLN A 77 6.49 19.15 -9.23
C GLN A 77 5.49 18.09 -8.73
N LEU A 78 4.95 17.28 -9.64
CA LEU A 78 3.95 16.25 -9.32
C LEU A 78 4.55 14.85 -9.12
N ALA A 79 5.88 14.73 -9.22
CA ALA A 79 6.59 13.46 -9.05
C ALA A 79 7.12 13.30 -7.63
N THR A 80 6.78 12.16 -7.01
CA THR A 80 7.36 11.79 -5.71
C THR A 80 8.77 11.26 -5.91
N PRO A 81 9.75 11.73 -5.11
CA PRO A 81 11.09 11.15 -5.07
C PRO A 81 11.13 9.62 -4.97
N ARG A 82 11.81 8.98 -5.93
CA ARG A 82 11.93 7.53 -6.04
C ARG A 82 13.35 7.05 -5.77
N VAL A 83 13.51 5.91 -5.10
CA VAL A 83 14.75 5.11 -5.07
C VAL A 83 14.46 3.73 -5.64
N ASN A 84 15.06 3.43 -6.80
CA ASN A 84 14.96 2.13 -7.43
C ASN A 84 15.98 1.17 -6.79
N ALA A 85 15.52 0.11 -6.13
CA ALA A 85 16.39 -0.90 -5.53
C ALA A 85 16.86 -1.97 -6.53
N GLY A 86 16.25 -2.08 -7.72
CA GLY A 86 16.75 -2.97 -8.78
C GLY A 86 16.68 -4.46 -8.45
N ASN A 87 15.64 -4.89 -7.73
CA ASN A 87 15.48 -6.23 -7.17
C ASN A 87 16.58 -6.61 -6.17
N ALA A 88 17.17 -5.63 -5.49
CA ALA A 88 18.13 -5.84 -4.41
C ALA A 88 17.45 -5.79 -3.02
N ALA A 89 18.13 -6.32 -2.02
CA ALA A 89 17.70 -6.23 -0.63
C ALA A 89 17.66 -4.77 -0.14
N LEU A 90 16.80 -4.51 0.82
CA LEU A 90 16.76 -3.22 1.52
C LEU A 90 18.10 -2.98 2.23
N THR A 91 18.63 -1.77 2.10
CA THR A 91 19.86 -1.34 2.78
C THR A 91 19.69 0.04 3.43
N PRO A 92 20.51 0.39 4.43
CA PRO A 92 20.49 1.72 5.03
C PRO A 92 20.80 2.83 4.01
N ALA A 93 21.57 2.52 2.95
CA ALA A 93 21.86 3.45 1.87
C ALA A 93 20.61 3.82 1.06
N ASN A 94 19.68 2.87 0.82
CA ASN A 94 18.43 3.17 0.12
C ASN A 94 17.59 4.18 0.92
N VAL A 95 17.47 3.95 2.23
CA VAL A 95 16.75 4.83 3.16
C VAL A 95 17.36 6.23 3.17
N ARG A 96 18.68 6.31 3.30
CA ARG A 96 19.39 7.60 3.34
C ARG A 96 19.22 8.37 2.03
N LEU A 97 19.27 7.67 0.89
CA LEU A 97 19.05 8.27 -0.42
C LEU A 97 17.62 8.81 -0.57
N ALA A 98 16.60 8.06 -0.10
CA ALA A 98 15.21 8.50 -0.15
C ALA A 98 15.01 9.81 0.63
N ILE A 99 15.48 9.87 1.88
CA ILE A 99 15.40 11.07 2.72
C ILE A 99 16.19 12.23 2.10
N ASN A 100 17.38 11.97 1.58
CA ASN A 100 18.19 13.01 0.92
C ASN A 100 17.50 13.55 -0.33
N LYS A 101 16.75 12.75 -1.08
CA LYS A 101 15.96 13.24 -2.22
C LYS A 101 14.80 14.14 -1.77
N VAL A 102 14.14 13.84 -0.64
CA VAL A 102 13.16 14.77 -0.03
C VAL A 102 13.82 16.09 0.35
N ARG A 103 14.97 16.03 1.04
CA ARG A 103 15.75 17.24 1.41
C ARG A 103 16.15 18.07 0.19
N LYS A 104 16.53 17.44 -0.92
CA LYS A 104 16.84 18.13 -2.17
C LYS A 104 15.59 18.73 -2.83
N ALA A 105 14.41 18.14 -2.59
CA ALA A 105 13.16 18.61 -3.18
C ALA A 105 12.55 19.81 -2.45
N LEU A 106 12.62 19.83 -1.11
CA LEU A 106 11.95 20.83 -0.26
C LEU A 106 12.90 21.69 0.59
N GLY A 107 14.19 21.38 0.60
CA GLY A 107 15.17 21.99 1.50
C GLY A 107 15.41 21.18 2.77
N ILE A 108 16.54 21.43 3.45
CA ILE A 108 17.00 20.65 4.62
C ILE A 108 16.06 20.81 5.83
N ASN A 109 15.42 21.96 5.99
CA ASN A 109 14.60 22.30 7.16
C ASN A 109 13.13 21.91 7.00
N HIS A 110 12.74 21.26 5.90
CA HIS A 110 11.33 20.94 5.59
C HIS A 110 11.04 19.43 5.66
N ILE A 111 11.83 18.67 6.42
CA ILE A 111 11.46 17.28 6.72
C ILE A 111 10.38 17.30 7.79
N ALA A 112 9.16 17.06 7.36
CA ALA A 112 8.01 16.88 8.21
C ALA A 112 8.04 15.51 8.93
N LYS A 113 6.98 15.22 9.69
CA LYS A 113 6.82 13.99 10.49
C LYS A 113 6.53 12.80 9.57
N LEU A 114 7.56 12.35 8.87
CA LEU A 114 7.48 11.17 8.00
C LEU A 114 7.10 9.93 8.81
N ILE A 115 6.40 9.02 8.15
CA ILE A 115 6.16 7.64 8.59
C ILE A 115 6.62 6.71 7.48
N ALA A 116 7.39 5.69 7.83
CA ALA A 116 7.79 4.64 6.90
C ALA A 116 6.72 3.55 6.88
N TYR A 117 5.91 3.53 5.84
CA TYR A 117 4.89 2.50 5.59
C TYR A 117 5.49 1.38 4.74
N MET A 118 5.38 0.13 5.22
CA MET A 118 5.96 -1.04 4.54
C MET A 118 5.22 -2.32 4.90
N ALA A 119 5.51 -3.39 4.17
CA ALA A 119 5.02 -4.72 4.50
C ALA A 119 5.87 -5.36 5.62
N VAL A 120 5.33 -6.39 6.28
CA VAL A 120 5.99 -7.07 7.41
C VAL A 120 7.30 -7.73 6.98
N GLU A 121 7.38 -8.15 5.73
CA GLU A 121 8.56 -8.74 5.09
C GLU A 121 9.70 -7.71 5.04
N GLN A 122 9.43 -6.49 4.57
CA GLN A 122 10.44 -5.43 4.50
C GLN A 122 10.83 -4.91 5.89
N GLU A 123 9.90 -4.94 6.84
CA GLU A 123 10.21 -4.69 8.25
C GLU A 123 11.23 -5.71 8.77
N HIS A 124 11.01 -7.01 8.56
CA HIS A 124 11.96 -8.05 8.92
C HIS A 124 13.32 -7.88 8.23
N ALA A 125 13.33 -7.55 6.94
CA ALA A 125 14.56 -7.25 6.21
C ALA A 125 15.36 -6.12 6.88
N TRP A 126 14.66 -5.10 7.37
CA TRP A 126 15.26 -4.01 8.12
C TRP A 126 15.81 -4.45 9.48
N GLU A 127 15.09 -5.30 10.21
CA GLU A 127 15.55 -5.83 11.50
C GLU A 127 16.80 -6.69 11.38
N ASN A 128 16.87 -7.53 10.36
CA ASN A 128 18.01 -8.42 10.14
C ASN A 128 19.32 -7.63 9.90
N LEU A 129 19.24 -6.44 9.31
CA LEU A 129 20.39 -5.54 9.18
C LEU A 129 20.87 -5.05 10.55
N GLY A 130 19.97 -4.84 11.51
CA GLY A 130 20.31 -4.45 12.88
C GLY A 130 21.03 -5.56 13.63
N ILE A 131 20.57 -6.82 13.47
CA ILE A 131 21.18 -8.01 14.08
C ILE A 131 22.61 -8.21 13.56
N THR A 132 22.79 -8.16 12.24
CA THR A 132 24.09 -8.39 11.56
C THR A 132 25.19 -7.44 12.03
N VAL A 133 24.84 -6.23 12.47
CA VAL A 133 25.80 -5.17 12.87
C VAL A 133 26.24 -5.28 14.34
N SER A 134 25.61 -6.14 15.14
CA SER A 134 25.86 -6.18 16.59
C SER A 134 26.97 -7.16 16.99
N GLN A 135 28.19 -6.67 17.21
CA GLN A 135 29.13 -7.33 18.12
C GLN A 135 28.77 -6.90 19.54
N ILE A 136 28.20 -7.82 20.32
CA ILE A 136 27.83 -7.55 21.71
C ILE A 136 28.90 -8.14 22.60
N ILE A 137 29.84 -7.31 23.04
CA ILE A 137 30.85 -7.67 24.03
C ILE A 137 30.14 -7.65 25.38
N LYS A 138 29.70 -8.82 25.85
CA LYS A 138 29.24 -8.99 27.23
C LYS A 138 30.48 -9.17 28.12
N GLU A 139 30.82 -8.18 28.94
CA GLU A 139 31.80 -8.39 30.01
C GLU A 139 31.20 -9.33 31.05
N GLY A 140 31.96 -10.35 31.45
CA GLY A 140 31.46 -11.46 32.25
C GLY A 140 30.96 -11.06 33.63
N GLY A 141 29.83 -11.64 34.02
CA GLY A 141 29.28 -11.60 35.38
C GLY A 141 28.08 -12.53 35.47
N GLY A 142 28.21 -13.61 36.24
CA GLY A 142 27.19 -14.63 36.37
C GLY A 142 25.91 -14.14 37.06
N GLY A 143 24.78 -14.73 36.66
CA GLY A 143 23.48 -14.58 37.28
C GLY A 143 22.41 -14.11 36.30
N ASP A 144 21.47 -15.00 35.96
CA ASP A 144 20.07 -14.86 35.50
C ASP A 144 19.59 -13.64 34.68
N GLY A 145 20.49 -12.81 34.13
CA GLY A 145 20.21 -11.63 33.29
C GLY A 145 20.83 -11.72 31.90
N ASN A 146 21.13 -12.95 31.45
CA ASN A 146 21.82 -13.19 30.18
C ASN A 146 20.90 -13.29 28.95
N ASP A 147 19.59 -13.17 29.14
CA ASP A 147 18.59 -13.19 28.07
C ASP A 147 18.68 -11.88 27.28
N LEU A 148 19.47 -11.91 26.22
CA LEU A 148 19.61 -10.82 25.28
C LEU A 148 18.54 -10.99 24.20
N ASP A 149 17.49 -10.17 24.27
CA ASP A 149 16.54 -10.01 23.18
C ASP A 149 17.11 -9.05 22.13
N LEU A 150 17.59 -9.61 21.02
CA LEU A 150 18.11 -8.88 19.87
C LEU A 150 16.99 -8.37 18.95
N LEU A 151 15.76 -8.85 19.14
CA LEU A 151 14.63 -8.44 18.33
C LEU A 151 14.04 -7.16 18.90
N PHE A 152 13.72 -6.22 18.02
CA PHE A 152 13.19 -4.93 18.44
C PHE A 152 11.71 -5.09 18.85
N SER A 153 11.43 -5.36 20.12
CA SER A 153 10.07 -5.49 20.66
C SER A 153 9.31 -4.16 20.85
N GLY A 154 9.94 -3.03 20.52
CA GLY A 154 9.41 -1.66 20.69
C GLY A 154 9.04 -0.93 19.40
N ARG A 155 8.87 0.41 19.48
CA ARG A 155 8.62 1.26 18.30
C ARG A 155 9.84 1.26 17.38
N LYS A 156 9.78 0.47 16.32
CA LYS A 156 10.84 0.36 15.32
C LYS A 156 10.93 1.66 14.51
N THR A 157 12.17 2.06 14.23
CA THR A 157 12.43 3.24 13.41
C THR A 157 13.44 2.93 12.32
N MET A 158 13.33 3.67 11.22
CA MET A 158 14.22 3.60 10.08
C MET A 158 14.83 4.99 9.88
N SER A 159 16.11 5.15 10.20
CA SER A 159 16.77 6.47 10.22
C SER A 159 16.04 7.51 11.10
N GLY A 160 15.48 7.07 12.23
CA GLY A 160 14.69 7.91 13.15
C GLY A 160 13.24 8.16 12.73
N ILE A 161 12.81 7.63 11.58
CA ILE A 161 11.43 7.70 11.10
C ILE A 161 10.65 6.50 11.67
N PRO A 162 9.48 6.69 12.32
CA PRO A 162 8.68 5.57 12.83
C PRO A 162 8.19 4.67 11.69
N ILE A 163 8.31 3.36 11.89
CA ILE A 163 7.81 2.35 10.96
C ILE A 163 6.34 2.04 11.30
N LYS A 164 5.50 1.96 10.27
CA LYS A 164 4.13 1.46 10.34
C LYS A 164 4.00 0.31 9.34
N SER A 165 4.00 -0.92 9.84
CA SER A 165 3.80 -2.09 9.01
C SER A 165 2.32 -2.41 8.78
N SER A 166 2.06 -3.06 7.65
CA SER A 166 0.74 -3.54 7.26
C SER A 166 0.87 -4.80 6.42
N VAL A 167 0.03 -5.80 6.70
CA VAL A 167 -0.03 -7.06 5.94
C VAL A 167 -0.50 -6.86 4.49
N ASN A 168 -1.18 -5.75 4.21
CA ASN A 168 -1.70 -5.42 2.88
C ASN A 168 -0.78 -4.46 2.10
N ALA A 169 0.37 -4.09 2.69
CA ALA A 169 1.35 -3.27 1.99
C ALA A 169 2.06 -4.10 0.91
N ASP A 170 2.64 -3.41 -0.07
CA ASP A 170 3.42 -4.06 -1.12
C ASP A 170 4.73 -4.59 -0.55
N GLN A 171 4.95 -5.90 -0.68
CA GLN A 171 6.12 -6.60 -0.18
C GLN A 171 7.43 -6.15 -0.82
N THR A 172 7.40 -5.39 -1.93
CA THR A 172 8.59 -4.94 -2.66
C THR A 172 8.82 -3.43 -2.56
N ARG A 173 8.13 -2.75 -1.62
CA ARG A 173 8.10 -1.30 -1.55
C ARG A 173 8.08 -0.77 -0.11
N VAL A 174 8.72 0.38 0.08
CA VAL A 174 8.66 1.18 1.32
C VAL A 174 8.28 2.61 0.95
N ASP A 175 7.22 3.13 1.57
CA ASP A 175 6.71 4.49 1.33
C ASP A 175 6.96 5.37 2.56
N PHE A 176 7.71 6.46 2.38
CA PHE A 176 7.87 7.52 3.37
C PHE A 176 6.77 8.56 3.17
N LEU A 177 5.78 8.54 4.04
CA LEU A 177 4.58 9.36 3.96
C LEU A 177 4.68 10.52 4.94
N ASP A 178 4.49 11.73 4.44
CA ASP A 178 4.33 12.90 5.29
C ASP A 178 2.84 13.16 5.56
N LEU A 179 2.32 12.66 6.68
CA LEU A 179 0.88 12.68 6.96
C LEU A 179 0.29 14.10 7.11
N SER A 180 1.09 15.15 7.31
CA SER A 180 0.54 16.52 7.32
C SER A 180 0.04 16.99 5.95
N HIS A 181 0.49 16.33 4.89
CA HIS A 181 0.10 16.59 3.50
C HIS A 181 -0.88 15.55 2.95
N TRP A 182 -1.57 14.82 3.85
CA TRP A 182 -2.58 13.83 3.48
C TRP A 182 -3.91 14.18 4.12
N GLY A 183 -4.97 13.96 3.37
CA GLY A 183 -6.32 14.23 3.83
C GLY A 183 -7.35 13.34 3.18
N ARG A 184 -8.58 13.41 3.72
CA ARG A 184 -9.75 12.74 3.19
C ARG A 184 -10.79 13.79 2.83
N ALA A 185 -11.16 13.86 1.55
CA ALA A 185 -12.27 14.66 1.08
C ALA A 185 -13.53 13.80 1.13
N VAL A 186 -14.49 14.14 1.98
CA VAL A 186 -15.72 13.37 2.18
C VAL A 186 -16.89 14.11 1.53
N LEU A 187 -17.63 13.40 0.68
CA LEU A 187 -18.92 13.84 0.12
C LEU A 187 -20.08 13.36 1.00
N LYS A 188 -20.01 12.11 1.45
CA LYS A 188 -20.99 11.49 2.36
C LYS A 188 -20.24 10.70 3.42
N ASP A 189 -20.45 11.04 4.69
CA ASP A 189 -19.93 10.29 5.82
C ASP A 189 -20.52 8.88 5.85
N ILE A 190 -19.89 7.99 6.63
CA ILE A 190 -20.41 6.64 6.81
C ILE A 190 -21.74 6.70 7.57
N ASP A 191 -22.82 6.35 6.89
CA ASP A 191 -24.15 6.26 7.50
C ASP A 191 -25.01 5.23 6.76
N PHE A 192 -26.21 4.98 7.27
CA PHE A 192 -27.20 4.20 6.58
C PHE A 192 -27.60 4.86 5.26
N PHE A 193 -27.74 4.03 4.23
CA PHE A 193 -28.34 4.46 2.99
C PHE A 193 -29.84 4.68 3.20
N GLU A 194 -30.26 5.95 3.13
CA GLU A 194 -31.65 6.35 3.32
C GLU A 194 -32.30 6.67 1.96
N VAL A 195 -33.50 6.13 1.76
CA VAL A 195 -34.41 6.56 0.68
C VAL A 195 -35.76 6.88 1.29
N ASN A 196 -36.19 8.14 1.20
CA ASN A 196 -37.48 8.62 1.70
C ASN A 196 -37.74 8.30 3.19
N GLY A 197 -36.76 8.47 4.07
CA GLY A 197 -36.91 8.17 5.51
C GLY A 197 -36.77 6.70 5.90
N ASN A 198 -36.59 5.79 4.92
CA ASN A 198 -36.40 4.36 5.18
C ASN A 198 -34.94 3.97 4.94
N THR A 199 -34.36 3.26 5.92
CA THR A 199 -32.98 2.71 5.88
C THR A 199 -32.94 1.20 5.72
N VAL A 200 -34.11 0.55 5.79
CA VAL A 200 -34.28 -0.90 5.68
C VAL A 200 -35.21 -1.19 4.50
N PHE A 201 -34.72 -2.00 3.57
CA PHE A 201 -35.40 -2.32 2.33
C PHE A 201 -35.84 -3.79 2.33
N PRO A 202 -37.08 -4.10 1.94
CA PRO A 202 -37.49 -5.48 1.74
C PRO A 202 -36.85 -6.05 0.47
N ILE A 203 -36.45 -7.32 0.52
CA ILE A 203 -35.94 -8.03 -0.66
C ILE A 203 -37.13 -8.61 -1.43
N TYR A 204 -37.11 -8.50 -2.77
CA TYR A 204 -38.08 -9.17 -3.63
C TYR A 204 -37.54 -10.55 -4.05
N GLY A 205 -38.34 -11.59 -3.84
CA GLY A 205 -38.02 -12.95 -4.27
C GLY A 205 -38.14 -13.13 -5.79
N ALA A 206 -37.71 -14.28 -6.29
CA ALA A 206 -37.70 -14.60 -7.73
C ALA A 206 -39.09 -14.53 -8.41
N SER A 207 -40.18 -14.62 -7.64
CA SER A 207 -41.56 -14.50 -8.12
C SER A 207 -42.12 -13.08 -8.10
N GLY A 208 -41.30 -12.08 -7.71
CA GLY A 208 -41.73 -10.68 -7.57
C GLY A 208 -42.49 -10.38 -6.26
N GLY A 209 -42.70 -11.36 -5.39
CA GLY A 209 -43.27 -11.18 -4.05
C GLY A 209 -42.22 -10.76 -3.02
N LEU A 210 -42.67 -10.20 -1.88
CA LEU A 210 -41.80 -9.85 -0.74
C LEU A 210 -41.20 -11.13 -0.14
N ALA A 211 -39.87 -11.19 -0.06
CA ALA A 211 -39.15 -12.23 0.65
C ALA A 211 -39.14 -11.93 2.17
N ALA A 212 -39.07 -12.96 3.00
CA ALA A 212 -38.96 -12.84 4.46
C ALA A 212 -37.55 -12.42 4.92
N SER A 213 -37.00 -11.38 4.29
CA SER A 213 -35.64 -10.89 4.53
C SER A 213 -35.56 -9.40 4.22
N TYR A 214 -34.83 -8.67 5.06
CA TYR A 214 -34.57 -7.26 4.90
C TYR A 214 -33.09 -7.02 4.64
N ILE A 215 -32.79 -5.98 3.88
CA ILE A 215 -31.43 -5.50 3.64
C ILE A 215 -31.32 -4.05 4.10
N PHE A 216 -30.17 -3.70 4.66
CA PHE A 216 -29.76 -2.32 4.89
C PHE A 216 -28.37 -2.16 4.29
N TYR A 217 -28.04 -0.95 3.89
CA TYR A 217 -26.72 -0.63 3.35
C TYR A 217 -26.07 0.44 4.21
N PHE A 218 -24.78 0.30 4.46
CA PHE A 218 -23.93 1.38 4.92
C PHE A 218 -23.15 1.90 3.72
N ASP A 219 -23.25 3.19 3.44
CA ASP A 219 -22.53 3.82 2.35
C ASP A 219 -21.71 5.01 2.84
N THR A 220 -20.60 5.25 2.14
CA THR A 220 -19.77 6.43 2.32
C THR A 220 -19.21 6.82 0.96
N ALA A 221 -19.07 8.11 0.73
CA ALA A 221 -18.47 8.65 -0.48
C ALA A 221 -17.32 9.56 -0.08
N PHE A 222 -16.09 9.13 -0.32
CA PHE A 222 -14.91 9.95 -0.04
C PHE A 222 -13.78 9.65 -1.03
N GLN A 223 -12.82 10.56 -1.08
CA GLN A 223 -11.55 10.38 -1.77
C GLN A 223 -10.39 10.75 -0.83
N VAL A 224 -9.27 10.04 -0.95
CA VAL A 224 -8.03 10.40 -0.27
C VAL A 224 -7.22 11.31 -1.19
N TRP A 225 -6.56 12.30 -0.63
CA TRP A 225 -5.70 13.21 -1.38
C TRP A 225 -4.36 13.42 -0.67
N SER A 226 -3.38 13.80 -1.47
CA SER A 226 -2.14 14.39 -1.01
C SER A 226 -1.91 15.68 -1.80
N ASP A 227 -1.57 16.78 -1.13
CA ASP A 227 -1.34 18.10 -1.76
C ASP A 227 0.12 18.29 -2.16
N SER A 228 1.05 17.61 -1.47
CA SER A 228 2.49 17.69 -1.73
C SER A 228 3.08 16.30 -1.97
N PRO A 229 3.08 15.78 -3.21
CA PRO A 229 3.68 14.48 -3.50
C PRO A 229 5.20 14.49 -3.31
N ARG A 230 5.84 15.67 -3.22
CA ARG A 230 7.28 15.84 -3.04
C ARG A 230 7.75 15.79 -1.58
N SER A 231 6.84 15.90 -0.62
CA SER A 231 7.19 15.76 0.80
C SER A 231 7.46 14.32 1.21
N GLY A 232 6.91 13.36 0.46
CA GLY A 232 7.21 11.94 0.61
C GLY A 232 8.36 11.46 -0.27
N ALA A 233 8.73 10.21 -0.07
CA ALA A 233 9.59 9.45 -0.97
C ALA A 233 9.19 7.97 -0.93
N PHE A 234 9.57 7.20 -1.95
CA PHE A 234 9.38 5.75 -1.90
C PHE A 234 10.60 5.01 -2.44
N ILE A 235 10.81 3.81 -1.91
CA ILE A 235 11.76 2.81 -2.40
C ILE A 235 10.93 1.70 -3.02
N ASP A 236 11.18 1.37 -4.29
CA ASP A 236 10.47 0.31 -4.99
C ASP A 236 11.44 -0.73 -5.56
N THR A 237 10.88 -1.83 -6.08
CA THR A 237 11.64 -2.97 -6.65
C THR A 237 12.62 -3.58 -5.64
N LEU A 238 12.24 -3.61 -4.37
CA LEU A 238 13.01 -4.36 -3.38
C LEU A 238 12.80 -5.85 -3.60
N ALA A 239 13.85 -6.64 -3.38
CA ALA A 239 13.70 -8.09 -3.31
C ALA A 239 12.76 -8.45 -2.16
N ARG A 240 11.85 -9.39 -2.39
CA ARG A 240 11.11 -10.05 -1.30
C ARG A 240 12.10 -10.90 -0.48
N PRO A 241 12.18 -10.70 0.83
CA PRO A 241 13.00 -11.54 1.71
C PRO A 241 12.62 -13.01 1.60
N SER A 242 13.62 -13.89 1.59
CA SER A 242 13.42 -15.34 1.52
C SER A 242 12.78 -15.88 2.79
N GLY A 243 11.86 -16.84 2.67
CA GLY A 243 11.19 -17.47 3.82
C GLY A 243 9.92 -16.76 4.28
N TYR A 244 9.49 -15.72 3.55
CA TYR A 244 8.21 -15.04 3.69
C TYR A 244 7.27 -15.38 2.56
#